data_AF-A0A8T6ZQS4-F1
#
_entry.id   AF-A0A8T6ZQS4-F1
#
_cell.length_a   1.000
_cell.length_b   1.000
_cell.length_c   1.000
_cell.angle_alpha   90.00
_cell.angle_beta   90.00
_cell.angle_gamma   90.00
#
_symmetry.space_group_name_H-M   'P 1'
#
loop_
_entity.id
_entity.type
_entity.pdbx_description
1 polymer ?
#
loop_
_entity_poly.entity_id
_entity_poly.type
_entity_poly.pdbx_seq_one_letter_code
_entity_poly.pdbx_strand_id
1 'polypeptide(L)'
;RDGVKCLIGNGVVLALDALIKEANALIDTGVPVFERLRVSPGCPLILASHVALDAAREKARGSDAIGTTGRGIGPAYEDKVARRALRVSDLFVRENFAAKLGEVLDYHNFLLKNYYRAQPVDFAKTLDESLAAAEVIAPVTRDVTQILHDLGEAGESILFEGAQGTFLDIDHGTYPFVTSSNTVAAAASTGTGVGPRDLDYILGIVKAYTTRVGAGPFPTELFDDQGEHIARVGAEFGATTGRPRRCGWFDAVALRRSIVNSSVSGLCVTKLDVLDGLETINICVGYQIDGKSIPGVPVLIDRFAEVEPVYEELPGWQASTVGITDHDDLPANARDYLGRIEELAGVPIDIISTGPDREQTIIRQHPFE
;
A
#
# COMPACT_ATOMS: atom_id res chain seq x y z
N ARG A 1 -19.52 6.10 0.16
CA ARG A 1 -20.98 5.79 0.12
C ARG A 1 -21.67 6.65 1.17
N ASP A 2 -22.96 6.95 0.98
CA ASP A 2 -23.75 7.59 2.03
C ASP A 2 -23.81 6.66 3.26
N GLY A 3 -23.90 7.23 4.46
CA GLY A 3 -23.90 6.48 5.72
C GLY A 3 -22.54 5.93 6.17
N VAL A 4 -21.47 6.04 5.36
CA VAL A 4 -20.13 5.55 5.73
C VAL A 4 -19.25 6.68 6.25
N LYS A 5 -18.71 6.49 7.46
CA LYS A 5 -17.69 7.38 8.05
C LYS A 5 -16.30 6.96 7.56
N CYS A 6 -15.45 7.93 7.24
CA CYS A 6 -14.05 7.68 6.86
C CYS A 6 -13.13 8.18 7.96
N LEU A 7 -12.21 7.36 8.43
CA LEU A 7 -11.34 7.66 9.56
C LEU A 7 -9.87 7.54 9.15
N ILE A 8 -9.08 8.59 9.35
CA ILE A 8 -7.63 8.55 9.18
C ILE A 8 -6.98 8.28 10.54
N GLY A 9 -6.45 7.08 10.72
CA GLY A 9 -5.79 6.65 11.95
C GLY A 9 -4.41 7.28 12.19
N ASN A 10 -3.94 7.23 13.45
CA ASN A 10 -2.65 7.78 13.88
C ASN A 10 -1.42 7.12 13.21
N GLY A 11 -1.60 6.00 12.52
CA GLY A 11 -0.56 5.34 11.72
C GLY A 11 -0.12 6.18 10.54
N VAL A 12 -1.05 6.91 9.91
CA VAL A 12 -0.85 7.66 8.67
C VAL A 12 0.01 8.90 8.89
N VAL A 13 1.05 9.07 8.07
CA VAL A 13 1.77 10.35 7.90
C VAL A 13 0.98 11.24 6.93
N LEU A 14 0.56 12.41 7.38
CA LEU A 14 -0.46 13.21 6.73
C LEU A 14 0.12 14.48 6.10
N ALA A 15 -0.01 14.62 4.79
CA ALA A 15 0.21 15.87 4.07
C ALA A 15 -1.10 16.67 4.03
N LEU A 16 -1.16 17.80 4.75
CA LEU A 16 -2.39 18.59 4.88
C LEU A 16 -2.81 19.23 3.55
N ASP A 17 -1.85 19.69 2.76
CA ASP A 17 -2.07 20.26 1.43
C ASP A 17 -2.68 19.24 0.48
N ALA A 18 -2.18 18.00 0.50
CA ALA A 18 -2.70 16.89 -0.29
C ALA A 18 -4.11 16.52 0.15
N LEU A 19 -4.36 16.39 1.46
CA LEU A 19 -5.67 16.08 2.02
C LEU A 19 -6.71 17.14 1.63
N ILE A 20 -6.39 18.41 1.79
CA ILE A 20 -7.32 19.52 1.47
C ILE A 20 -7.58 19.57 -0.03
N LYS A 21 -6.55 19.40 -0.86
CA LYS A 21 -6.71 19.36 -2.32
C LYS A 21 -7.61 18.21 -2.77
N GLU A 22 -7.42 17.02 -2.22
CA GLU A 22 -8.22 15.84 -2.53
C GLU A 22 -9.66 16.01 -2.04
N ALA A 23 -9.85 16.54 -0.83
CA ALA A 23 -11.16 16.86 -0.29
C ALA A 23 -11.93 17.84 -1.19
N ASN A 24 -11.28 18.92 -1.64
CA ASN A 24 -11.91 19.92 -2.51
C ASN A 24 -12.30 19.32 -3.87
N ALA A 25 -11.43 18.51 -4.49
CA ALA A 25 -11.75 17.85 -5.75
C ALA A 25 -12.99 16.95 -5.65
N LEU A 26 -13.17 16.26 -4.52
CA LEU A 26 -14.34 15.43 -4.25
C LEU A 26 -15.59 16.29 -3.95
N ILE A 27 -15.44 17.38 -3.20
CA ILE A 27 -16.53 18.35 -2.92
C ILE A 27 -17.05 18.97 -4.22
N ASP A 28 -16.17 19.29 -5.16
CA ASP A 28 -16.54 19.83 -6.48
C ASP A 28 -17.41 18.85 -7.29
N THR A 29 -17.35 17.55 -6.97
CA THR A 29 -18.20 16.50 -7.56
C THR A 29 -19.43 16.15 -6.71
N GLY A 30 -19.69 16.89 -5.63
CA GLY A 30 -20.86 16.73 -4.76
C GLY A 30 -20.66 15.79 -3.57
N VAL A 31 -19.43 15.37 -3.26
CA VAL A 31 -19.16 14.50 -2.10
C VAL A 31 -18.95 15.36 -0.84
N PRO A 32 -19.75 15.18 0.23
CA PRO A 32 -19.59 15.98 1.46
C PRO A 32 -18.45 15.43 2.34
N VAL A 33 -17.20 15.65 1.92
CA VAL A 33 -16.01 15.05 2.53
C VAL A 33 -15.90 15.36 4.02
N PHE A 34 -15.96 16.64 4.40
CA PHE A 34 -15.75 17.05 5.81
C PHE A 34 -16.89 16.66 6.74
N GLU A 35 -18.06 16.27 6.22
CA GLU A 35 -19.13 15.70 7.05
C GLU A 35 -18.79 14.26 7.49
N ARG A 36 -18.10 13.50 6.63
CA ARG A 36 -17.84 12.05 6.80
C ARG A 36 -16.44 11.73 7.31
N LEU A 37 -15.47 12.58 7.02
CA LEU A 37 -14.07 12.38 7.37
C LEU A 37 -13.82 12.73 8.84
N ARG A 38 -13.07 11.89 9.56
CA ARG A 38 -12.41 12.25 10.81
C ARG A 38 -10.93 11.92 10.75
N VAL A 39 -10.12 12.78 11.37
CA VAL A 39 -8.65 12.66 11.36
C VAL A 39 -8.13 12.51 12.78
N SER A 40 -7.26 11.54 13.00
CA SER A 40 -6.64 11.36 14.31
C SER A 40 -5.71 12.54 14.65
N PRO A 41 -5.79 13.12 15.86
CA PRO A 41 -4.84 14.12 16.32
C PRO A 41 -3.39 13.56 16.38
N GLY A 42 -3.24 12.24 16.42
CA GLY A 42 -1.95 11.56 16.51
C GLY A 42 -1.19 11.38 15.19
N CYS A 43 -1.79 11.70 14.04
CA CYS A 43 -1.11 11.59 12.74
C CYS A 43 0.11 12.52 12.70
N PRO A 44 1.32 12.00 12.40
CA PRO A 44 2.48 12.84 12.09
C PRO A 44 2.23 13.64 10.81
N LEU A 45 2.78 14.84 10.72
CA LEU A 45 2.64 15.71 9.56
C LEU A 45 3.78 15.50 8.57
N ILE A 46 3.44 15.50 7.28
CA ILE A 46 4.41 15.65 6.20
C ILE A 46 4.63 17.15 5.97
N LEU A 47 5.85 17.61 6.20
CA LEU A 47 6.27 18.99 5.97
C LEU A 47 7.00 19.12 4.63
N ALA A 48 7.11 20.34 4.11
CA ALA A 48 7.88 20.61 2.90
C ALA A 48 9.35 20.15 3.01
N SER A 49 9.95 20.19 4.21
CA SER A 49 11.30 19.65 4.45
C SER A 49 11.39 18.13 4.24
N HIS A 50 10.33 17.37 4.53
CA HIS A 50 10.31 15.92 4.29
C HIS A 50 10.34 15.61 2.80
N VAL A 51 9.56 16.35 2.00
CA VAL A 51 9.56 16.22 0.53
C VAL A 51 10.94 16.57 -0.04
N ALA A 52 11.55 17.65 0.43
CA ALA A 52 12.89 18.07 0.01
C ALA A 52 13.97 17.03 0.38
N LEU A 53 13.91 16.47 1.60
CA LEU A 53 14.84 15.44 2.07
C LEU A 53 14.68 14.12 1.30
N ASP A 54 13.47 13.70 1.00
CA ASP A 54 13.18 12.49 0.21
C ASP A 54 13.83 12.60 -1.17
N ALA A 55 13.56 13.70 -1.89
CA ALA A 55 14.17 13.97 -3.19
C ALA A 55 15.71 14.07 -3.12
N ALA A 56 16.25 14.73 -2.09
CA ALA A 56 17.69 14.87 -1.90
C ALA A 56 18.39 13.53 -1.64
N ARG A 57 17.77 12.65 -0.84
CA ARG A 57 18.28 11.30 -0.51
C ARG A 57 18.26 10.38 -1.73
N GLU A 58 17.17 10.36 -2.48
CA GLU A 58 17.09 9.57 -3.72
C GLU A 58 18.13 10.03 -4.75
N LYS A 59 18.31 11.34 -4.91
CA LYS A 59 19.36 11.88 -5.78
C LYS A 59 20.75 11.47 -5.30
N ALA A 60 21.02 11.50 -4.00
CA ALA A 60 22.31 11.13 -3.42
C ALA A 60 22.63 9.63 -3.57
N ARG A 61 21.61 8.76 -3.61
CA ARG A 61 21.78 7.31 -3.81
C ARG A 61 22.11 6.92 -5.25
N GLY A 62 21.83 7.78 -6.24
CA GLY A 62 22.20 7.52 -7.63
C GLY A 62 21.58 6.24 -8.17
N SER A 63 22.42 5.27 -8.59
CA SER A 63 21.98 3.96 -9.08
C SER A 63 21.26 3.13 -8.04
N ASP A 64 21.52 3.39 -6.75
CA ASP A 64 20.97 2.64 -5.62
C ASP A 64 19.70 3.30 -5.05
N ALA A 65 19.10 4.22 -5.81
CA ALA A 65 17.84 4.86 -5.45
C ALA A 65 16.73 3.80 -5.31
N ILE A 66 15.89 3.99 -4.29
CA ILE A 66 14.80 3.03 -4.00
C ILE A 66 13.68 3.15 -5.06
N GLY A 67 13.49 4.35 -5.60
CA GLY A 67 12.35 4.72 -6.40
C GLY A 67 11.18 5.17 -5.55
N THR A 68 11.42 6.04 -4.56
CA THR A 68 10.36 6.55 -3.68
C THR A 68 9.31 7.34 -4.46
N THR A 69 8.15 7.59 -3.83
CA THR A 69 7.08 8.41 -4.43
C THR A 69 7.42 9.91 -4.46
N GLY A 70 8.51 10.32 -3.79
CA GLY A 70 8.91 11.73 -3.67
C GLY A 70 7.94 12.56 -2.83
N ARG A 71 7.15 11.92 -1.96
CA ARG A 71 6.11 12.58 -1.14
C ARG A 71 6.56 12.82 0.30
N GLY A 72 7.81 12.54 0.66
CA GLY A 72 8.29 12.77 2.02
C GLY A 72 7.86 11.72 3.03
N ILE A 73 7.39 10.55 2.56
CA ILE A 73 6.88 9.47 3.43
C ILE A 73 7.97 8.96 4.38
N GLY A 74 9.15 8.62 3.82
CA GLY A 74 10.27 8.10 4.60
C GLY A 74 10.75 9.09 5.67
N PRO A 75 11.12 10.33 5.31
CA PRO A 75 11.54 11.33 6.30
C PRO A 75 10.48 11.62 7.37
N ALA A 76 9.18 11.63 7.04
CA ALA A 76 8.13 11.83 8.05
C ALA A 76 8.04 10.66 9.05
N TYR A 77 8.20 9.42 8.59
CA TYR A 77 8.26 8.26 9.49
C TYR A 77 9.56 8.22 10.31
N GLU A 78 10.69 8.65 9.74
CA GLU A 78 11.95 8.81 10.47
C GLU A 78 11.77 9.79 11.64
N ASP A 79 11.13 10.92 11.40
CA ASP A 79 10.85 11.91 12.45
C ASP A 79 9.88 11.38 13.52
N LYS A 80 8.91 10.55 13.13
CA LYS A 80 8.01 9.87 14.06
C LYS A 80 8.79 9.00 15.03
N VAL A 81 9.66 8.11 14.53
CA VAL A 81 10.44 7.18 15.36
C VAL A 81 11.59 7.88 16.09
N ALA A 82 12.13 8.97 15.54
CA ALA A 82 13.09 9.84 16.20
C ALA A 82 12.47 10.72 17.30
N ARG A 83 11.13 10.69 17.45
CA ARG A 83 10.34 11.45 18.44
C ARG A 83 10.43 12.98 18.24
N ARG A 84 10.60 13.42 16.99
CA ARG A 84 10.63 14.86 16.63
C ARG A 84 9.51 15.29 15.70
N ALA A 85 8.71 14.36 15.16
CA ALA A 85 7.62 14.70 14.26
C ALA A 85 6.59 15.63 14.92
N LEU A 86 6.20 16.67 14.19
CA LEU A 86 4.98 17.41 14.47
C LEU A 86 3.76 16.55 14.14
N ARG A 87 2.71 16.66 14.93
CA ARG A 87 1.44 15.93 14.76
C ARG A 87 0.28 16.88 14.52
N VAL A 88 -0.84 16.35 14.03
CA VAL A 88 -2.08 17.13 13.83
C VAL A 88 -2.48 17.90 15.09
N SER A 89 -2.37 17.29 16.28
CA SER A 89 -2.67 17.96 17.55
C SER A 89 -1.84 19.22 17.81
N ASP A 90 -0.60 19.27 17.30
CA ASP A 90 0.30 20.39 17.54
C ASP A 90 -0.20 21.66 16.85
N LEU A 91 -0.95 21.53 15.75
CA LEU A 91 -1.49 22.66 14.97
C LEU A 91 -2.41 23.59 15.79
N PHE A 92 -3.03 23.08 16.84
CA PHE A 92 -4.05 23.81 17.61
C PHE A 92 -3.47 24.69 18.72
N VAL A 93 -2.15 24.67 18.92
CA VAL A 93 -1.45 25.59 19.83
C VAL A 93 -0.30 26.23 19.07
N ARG A 94 -0.55 27.42 18.51
CA ARG A 94 0.34 28.12 17.58
C ARG A 94 1.78 28.23 18.10
N GLU A 95 1.95 28.63 19.35
CA GLU A 95 3.26 28.85 19.96
C GLU A 95 4.06 27.54 20.05
N ASN A 96 3.40 26.46 20.45
CA ASN A 96 4.01 25.13 20.53
C ASN A 96 4.36 24.58 19.15
N PHE A 97 3.46 24.76 18.17
CA PHE A 97 3.72 24.36 16.79
C PHE A 97 4.92 25.09 16.21
N ALA A 98 4.97 26.42 16.36
CA ALA A 98 6.06 27.24 15.84
C ALA A 98 7.41 26.89 16.47
N ALA A 99 7.45 26.63 17.78
CA ALA A 99 8.67 26.20 18.47
C ALA A 99 9.18 24.85 17.94
N LYS A 100 8.31 23.83 17.89
CA LYS A 100 8.66 22.50 17.36
C LYS A 100 9.07 22.54 15.90
N LEU A 101 8.36 23.32 15.08
CA LEU A 101 8.66 23.50 13.67
C LEU A 101 10.04 24.14 13.48
N GLY A 102 10.38 25.11 14.33
CA GLY A 102 11.68 25.78 14.30
C GLY A 102 12.82 24.79 14.53
N GLU A 103 12.72 23.95 15.56
CA GLU A 103 13.72 22.93 15.87
C GLU A 103 13.86 21.88 14.75
N VAL A 104 12.74 21.38 14.22
CA VAL A 104 12.73 20.39 13.15
C VAL A 104 13.30 20.97 11.86
N LEU A 105 12.89 22.18 11.48
CA LEU A 105 13.39 22.82 10.26
C LEU A 105 14.85 23.24 10.39
N ASP A 106 15.35 23.65 11.57
CA ASP A 106 16.77 23.93 11.75
C ASP A 106 17.62 22.68 11.45
N TYR A 107 17.24 21.54 12.03
CA TYR A 107 17.90 20.25 11.77
C TYR A 107 17.82 19.84 10.28
N HIS A 108 16.63 19.88 9.69
CA HIS A 108 16.44 19.51 8.29
C HIS A 108 17.17 20.45 7.33
N ASN A 109 17.12 21.76 7.56
CA ASN A 109 17.80 22.75 6.74
C ASN A 109 19.31 22.64 6.86
N PHE A 110 19.83 22.27 8.03
CA PHE A 110 21.25 21.95 8.18
C PHE A 110 21.65 20.79 7.26
N LEU A 111 20.89 19.68 7.26
CA LEU A 111 21.16 18.54 6.38
C LEU A 111 21.02 18.89 4.90
N LEU A 112 19.92 19.55 4.52
CA LEU A 112 19.67 19.98 3.14
C LEU A 112 20.82 20.85 2.64
N LYS A 113 21.19 21.90 3.37
CA LYS A 113 22.21 22.86 2.95
C LYS A 113 23.63 22.28 2.98
N ASN A 114 24.00 21.66 4.11
CA ASN A 114 25.40 21.37 4.39
C ASN A 114 25.81 19.97 3.93
N TYR A 115 24.90 19.00 3.95
CA TYR A 115 25.18 17.63 3.53
C TYR A 115 24.73 17.39 2.09
N TYR A 116 23.44 17.59 1.80
CA TYR A 116 22.87 17.28 0.48
C TYR A 116 23.06 18.38 -0.58
N ARG A 117 23.54 19.57 -0.19
CA ARG A 117 23.68 20.74 -1.09
C ARG A 117 22.37 21.10 -1.82
N ALA A 118 21.25 20.93 -1.12
CA ALA A 118 19.91 21.26 -1.55
C ALA A 118 19.44 22.59 -0.93
N GLN A 119 18.39 23.19 -1.51
CA GLN A 119 17.81 24.42 -0.99
C GLN A 119 17.13 24.17 0.36
N PRO A 120 17.39 25.01 1.38
CA PRO A 120 16.63 25.02 2.62
C PRO A 120 15.15 25.33 2.38
N VAL A 121 14.30 24.88 3.30
CA VAL A 121 12.87 25.18 3.34
C VAL A 121 12.63 26.39 4.25
N ASP A 122 11.77 27.30 3.79
CA ASP A 122 11.45 28.54 4.51
C ASP A 122 10.53 28.28 5.71
N PHE A 123 10.93 28.78 6.89
CA PHE A 123 10.18 28.60 8.13
C PHE A 123 8.86 29.36 8.13
N ALA A 124 8.86 30.65 7.76
CA ALA A 124 7.69 31.50 7.85
C ALA A 124 6.57 30.99 6.93
N LYS A 125 6.93 30.65 5.69
CA LYS A 125 6.02 30.03 4.72
C LYS A 125 5.44 28.71 5.24
N THR A 126 6.28 27.81 5.74
CA THR A 126 5.81 26.50 6.24
C THR A 126 4.87 26.67 7.44
N LEU A 127 5.17 27.61 8.32
CA LEU A 127 4.33 27.95 9.46
C LEU A 127 2.97 28.48 9.02
N ASP A 128 2.96 29.50 8.15
CA ASP A 128 1.73 30.15 7.68
C ASP A 128 0.83 29.17 6.90
N GLU A 129 1.40 28.35 6.02
CA GLU A 129 0.66 27.32 5.27
C GLU A 129 0.08 26.25 6.21
N SER A 130 0.84 25.82 7.21
CA SER A 130 0.37 24.81 8.18
C SER A 130 -0.77 25.36 9.05
N LEU A 131 -0.67 26.61 9.51
CA LEU A 131 -1.71 27.23 10.33
C LEU A 131 -2.99 27.52 9.53
N ALA A 132 -2.87 27.92 8.26
CA ALA A 132 -4.02 28.07 7.37
C ALA A 132 -4.73 26.72 7.17
N ALA A 133 -3.98 25.63 6.99
CA ALA A 133 -4.54 24.29 6.89
C ALA A 133 -5.18 23.81 8.22
N ALA A 134 -4.68 24.26 9.37
CA ALA A 134 -5.22 23.91 10.68
C ALA A 134 -6.68 24.35 10.85
N GLU A 135 -7.06 25.52 10.32
CA GLU A 135 -8.44 26.03 10.36
C GLU A 135 -9.42 25.10 9.64
N VAL A 136 -8.98 24.50 8.53
CA VAL A 136 -9.79 23.56 7.72
C VAL A 136 -9.91 22.19 8.40
N ILE A 137 -8.85 21.74 9.06
CA ILE A 137 -8.78 20.37 9.63
C ILE A 137 -9.34 20.30 11.06
N ALA A 138 -9.31 21.39 11.83
CA ALA A 138 -9.81 21.42 13.21
C ALA A 138 -11.24 20.85 13.37
N PRO A 139 -12.23 21.15 12.50
CA PRO A 139 -13.59 20.62 12.64
C PRO A 139 -13.68 19.10 12.54
N VAL A 140 -12.76 18.45 11.80
CA VAL A 140 -12.77 17.00 11.55
C VAL A 140 -11.80 16.22 12.43
N THR A 141 -10.94 16.87 13.21
CA THR A 141 -10.04 16.17 14.13
C THR A 141 -10.80 15.55 15.30
N ARG A 142 -10.69 14.23 15.50
CA ARG A 142 -11.37 13.49 16.58
C ARG A 142 -10.50 12.35 17.10
N ASP A 143 -10.82 11.86 18.29
CA ASP A 143 -10.27 10.62 18.80
C ASP A 143 -10.79 9.43 17.97
N VAL A 144 -9.99 9.02 16.97
CA VAL A 144 -10.33 7.92 16.06
C VAL A 144 -10.35 6.58 16.79
N THR A 145 -9.49 6.37 17.79
CA THR A 145 -9.46 5.14 18.57
C THR A 145 -10.76 4.96 19.34
N GLN A 146 -11.23 6.01 20.02
CA GLN A 146 -12.51 5.97 20.73
C GLN A 146 -13.68 5.74 19.76
N ILE A 147 -13.71 6.42 18.60
CA ILE A 147 -14.76 6.21 17.60
C ILE A 147 -14.81 4.75 17.14
N LEU A 148 -13.67 4.13 16.85
CA LEU A 148 -13.60 2.74 16.41
C LEU A 148 -14.06 1.78 17.52
N HIS A 149 -13.63 2.03 18.76
CA HIS A 149 -14.08 1.24 19.91
C HIS A 149 -15.60 1.32 20.09
N ASP A 150 -16.19 2.52 20.07
CA ASP A 150 -17.63 2.72 20.22
C ASP A 150 -18.43 2.04 19.09
N LEU A 151 -17.91 2.08 17.85
CA LEU A 151 -18.52 1.38 16.70
C LEU A 151 -18.45 -0.14 16.89
N GLY A 152 -17.32 -0.67 17.35
CA GLY A 152 -17.15 -2.10 17.63
C GLY A 152 -18.10 -2.59 18.74
N GLU A 153 -18.21 -1.85 19.85
CA GLU A 153 -19.14 -2.16 20.95
C GLU A 153 -20.61 -2.09 20.50
N ALA A 154 -20.93 -1.23 19.53
CA ALA A 154 -22.26 -1.15 18.93
C ALA A 154 -22.55 -2.27 17.91
N GLY A 155 -21.57 -3.12 17.59
CA GLY A 155 -21.70 -4.19 16.58
C GLY A 155 -21.71 -3.67 15.15
N GLU A 156 -21.20 -2.46 14.91
CA GLU A 156 -21.12 -1.87 13.58
C GLU A 156 -19.97 -2.47 12.77
N SER A 157 -20.14 -2.56 11.45
CA SER A 157 -19.09 -3.06 10.55
C SER A 157 -17.98 -2.02 10.34
N ILE A 158 -16.73 -2.44 10.58
CA ILE A 158 -15.53 -1.63 10.39
C ILE A 158 -14.65 -2.25 9.30
N LEU A 159 -14.23 -1.44 8.33
CA LEU A 159 -13.27 -1.85 7.28
C LEU A 159 -11.97 -1.08 7.44
N PHE A 160 -10.86 -1.79 7.60
CA PHE A 160 -9.51 -1.21 7.54
C PHE A 160 -8.98 -1.31 6.12
N GLU A 161 -8.71 -0.18 5.49
CA GLU A 161 -8.08 -0.12 4.18
C GLU A 161 -6.55 -0.06 4.32
N GLY A 162 -5.88 -1.10 3.82
CA GLY A 162 -4.43 -1.21 3.87
C GLY A 162 -3.72 -0.48 2.73
N ALA A 163 -2.53 0.03 3.02
CA ALA A 163 -1.54 0.45 2.03
C ALA A 163 -0.13 0.20 2.58
N GLN A 164 0.88 -0.21 1.81
CA GLN A 164 0.87 -0.77 0.46
C GLN A 164 0.68 -2.31 0.53
N GLY A 165 1.55 -3.10 -0.11
CA GLY A 165 1.52 -4.57 -0.03
C GLY A 165 2.61 -5.15 0.88
N THR A 166 2.47 -6.40 1.32
CA THR A 166 3.37 -7.07 2.28
C THR A 166 4.85 -7.02 1.90
N PHE A 167 5.20 -7.20 0.62
CA PHE A 167 6.61 -7.17 0.19
C PHE A 167 7.22 -5.76 0.09
N LEU A 168 6.42 -4.74 0.40
CA LEU A 168 6.86 -3.36 0.65
C LEU A 168 6.83 -3.00 2.14
N ASP A 169 6.52 -3.94 3.04
CA ASP A 169 6.57 -3.74 4.49
C ASP A 169 8.00 -3.40 4.95
N ILE A 170 8.15 -2.48 5.90
CA ILE A 170 9.46 -2.07 6.40
C ILE A 170 10.24 -3.19 7.11
N ASP A 171 9.55 -4.14 7.74
CA ASP A 171 10.15 -5.27 8.47
C ASP A 171 10.09 -6.57 7.68
N HIS A 172 9.00 -6.78 6.92
CA HIS A 172 8.70 -8.06 6.28
C HIS A 172 8.87 -8.06 4.75
N GLY A 173 9.19 -6.91 4.17
CA GLY A 173 9.37 -6.74 2.73
C GLY A 173 10.78 -6.98 2.22
N THR A 174 11.02 -6.63 0.96
CA THR A 174 12.34 -6.74 0.30
C THR A 174 13.24 -5.57 0.69
N TYR A 175 13.57 -5.41 1.98
CA TYR A 175 14.41 -4.33 2.48
C TYR A 175 15.76 -4.29 1.73
N PRO A 176 16.26 -3.10 1.32
CA PRO A 176 15.76 -1.74 1.61
C PRO A 176 14.70 -1.22 0.63
N PHE A 177 14.29 -2.01 -0.35
CA PHE A 177 13.35 -1.59 -1.40
C PHE A 177 11.89 -1.72 -0.94
N VAL A 178 11.55 -0.96 0.10
CA VAL A 178 10.28 -1.04 0.83
C VAL A 178 9.75 0.37 1.14
N THR A 179 8.52 0.46 1.62
CA THR A 179 8.02 1.69 2.24
C THR A 179 8.54 1.82 3.69
N SER A 180 8.30 2.95 4.34
CA SER A 180 8.76 3.20 5.72
C SER A 180 7.69 2.93 6.78
N SER A 181 6.66 2.15 6.44
CA SER A 181 5.62 1.71 7.35
C SER A 181 5.39 0.21 7.27
N ASN A 182 4.74 -0.34 8.29
CA ASN A 182 4.19 -1.67 8.19
C ASN A 182 2.96 -1.64 7.27
N THR A 183 2.86 -2.66 6.42
CA THR A 183 1.78 -2.87 5.45
C THR A 183 1.02 -4.17 5.72
N VAL A 184 1.49 -4.99 6.66
CA VAL A 184 0.80 -6.18 7.16
C VAL A 184 -0.43 -5.83 8.01
N ALA A 185 -1.34 -6.79 8.20
CA ALA A 185 -2.62 -6.56 8.89
C ALA A 185 -2.49 -5.98 10.31
N ALA A 186 -1.42 -6.32 11.04
CA ALA A 186 -1.15 -5.76 12.37
C ALA A 186 -0.98 -4.23 12.39
N ALA A 187 -0.72 -3.61 11.23
CA ALA A 187 -0.69 -2.16 11.09
C ALA A 187 -2.06 -1.51 11.33
N ALA A 188 -3.17 -2.24 11.13
CA ALA A 188 -4.50 -1.75 11.49
C ALA A 188 -4.59 -1.46 12.99
N SER A 189 -4.10 -2.37 13.84
CA SER A 189 -4.07 -2.20 15.29
C SER A 189 -3.19 -1.03 15.72
N THR A 190 -1.91 -1.04 15.34
CA THR A 190 -0.96 0.02 15.77
C THR A 190 -1.27 1.38 15.15
N GLY A 191 -1.87 1.39 13.96
CA GLY A 191 -2.23 2.58 13.20
C GLY A 191 -3.56 3.22 13.60
N THR A 192 -4.37 2.55 14.43
CA THR A 192 -5.69 3.07 14.84
C THR A 192 -5.98 2.97 16.34
N GLY A 193 -5.21 2.16 17.07
CA GLY A 193 -5.41 1.90 18.50
C GLY A 193 -6.38 0.74 18.80
N VAL A 194 -6.94 0.09 17.77
CA VAL A 194 -7.79 -1.10 17.92
C VAL A 194 -6.95 -2.31 18.37
N GLY A 195 -7.48 -3.14 19.26
CA GLY A 195 -6.77 -4.31 19.77
C GLY A 195 -6.58 -5.35 18.67
N PRO A 196 -5.47 -6.12 18.66
CA PRO A 196 -5.26 -7.17 17.66
C PRO A 196 -6.26 -8.33 17.78
N ARG A 197 -7.00 -8.41 18.90
CA ARG A 197 -8.08 -9.40 19.12
C ARG A 197 -9.41 -9.00 18.49
N ASP A 198 -9.52 -7.76 18.01
CA ASP A 198 -10.73 -7.18 17.43
C ASP A 198 -10.63 -7.13 15.90
N LEU A 199 -9.72 -7.93 15.31
CA LEU A 199 -9.60 -8.13 13.87
C LEU A 199 -10.22 -9.49 13.51
N ASP A 200 -11.46 -9.45 13.00
CA ASP A 200 -12.26 -10.67 12.78
C ASP A 200 -11.89 -11.42 11.50
N TYR A 201 -11.64 -10.70 10.42
CA TYR A 201 -11.37 -11.27 9.10
C TYR A 201 -10.32 -10.44 8.35
N ILE A 202 -9.36 -11.10 7.72
CA ILE A 202 -8.26 -10.47 6.98
C ILE A 202 -8.30 -10.90 5.52
N LEU A 203 -8.80 -10.01 4.66
CA LEU A 203 -8.89 -10.23 3.21
C LEU A 203 -7.55 -9.90 2.53
N GLY A 204 -6.88 -10.90 1.98
CA GLY A 204 -5.66 -10.74 1.20
C GLY A 204 -5.97 -10.36 -0.25
N ILE A 205 -5.68 -9.12 -0.64
CA ILE A 205 -5.84 -8.69 -2.03
C ILE A 205 -4.61 -9.12 -2.84
N VAL A 206 -4.84 -9.95 -3.85
CA VAL A 206 -3.79 -10.41 -4.77
C VAL A 206 -4.23 -10.17 -6.21
N LYS A 207 -3.28 -9.88 -7.09
CA LYS A 207 -3.52 -9.92 -8.54
C LYS A 207 -3.28 -11.34 -9.05
N ALA A 208 -3.90 -11.72 -10.17
CA ALA A 208 -3.62 -12.96 -10.87
C ALA A 208 -2.17 -13.04 -11.44
N TYR A 209 -1.38 -12.00 -11.28
CA TYR A 209 0.02 -11.90 -11.67
C TYR A 209 0.71 -10.92 -10.73
N THR A 210 2.03 -10.80 -10.78
CA THR A 210 2.76 -9.90 -9.89
C THR A 210 3.19 -8.64 -10.61
N THR A 211 3.23 -7.52 -9.88
CA THR A 211 3.73 -6.24 -10.41
C THR A 211 4.55 -5.51 -9.36
N ARG A 212 5.58 -4.79 -9.80
CA ARG A 212 6.41 -3.96 -8.92
C ARG A 212 6.60 -2.56 -9.50
N VAL A 213 6.43 -1.55 -8.66
CA VAL A 213 6.83 -0.16 -8.93
C VAL A 213 8.15 0.09 -8.21
N GLY A 214 9.11 0.71 -8.90
CA GLY A 214 10.41 1.04 -8.31
C GLY A 214 11.43 -0.10 -8.38
N ALA A 215 12.56 0.11 -7.70
CA ALA A 215 13.67 -0.82 -7.70
C ALA A 215 13.41 -2.02 -6.77
N GLY A 216 14.39 -2.93 -6.72
CA GLY A 216 14.40 -4.10 -5.84
C GLY A 216 14.13 -5.42 -6.54
N PRO A 217 14.37 -6.53 -5.85
CA PRO A 217 14.35 -7.84 -6.45
C PRO A 217 12.92 -8.26 -6.79
N PHE A 218 12.79 -8.98 -7.90
CA PHE A 218 11.51 -9.44 -8.44
C PHE A 218 11.72 -10.79 -9.15
N PRO A 219 11.67 -11.91 -8.41
CA PRO A 219 12.07 -13.22 -8.93
C PRO A 219 11.28 -13.66 -10.16
N THR A 220 9.99 -13.34 -10.20
CA THR A 220 9.08 -13.76 -11.28
C THR A 220 8.95 -12.74 -12.41
N GLU A 221 9.82 -11.73 -12.46
CA GLU A 221 9.78 -10.69 -13.49
C GLU A 221 9.95 -11.26 -14.90
N LEU A 222 9.16 -10.73 -15.83
CA LEU A 222 9.17 -11.09 -17.23
C LEU A 222 9.82 -10.01 -18.09
N PHE A 223 10.65 -10.46 -19.02
CA PHE A 223 11.38 -9.63 -19.98
C PHE A 223 11.07 -9.99 -21.43
N ASP A 224 9.98 -10.73 -21.64
CA ASP A 224 9.53 -11.27 -22.92
C ASP A 224 8.14 -10.72 -23.32
N ASP A 225 7.62 -11.20 -24.45
CA ASP A 225 6.33 -10.78 -24.99
C ASP A 225 5.16 -11.01 -24.02
N GLN A 226 5.27 -11.97 -23.09
CA GLN A 226 4.27 -12.23 -22.06
C GLN A 226 4.26 -11.11 -21.02
N GLY A 227 5.44 -10.67 -20.58
CA GLY A 227 5.59 -9.49 -19.71
C GLY A 227 5.01 -8.23 -20.36
N GLU A 228 5.27 -8.01 -21.65
CA GLU A 228 4.71 -6.89 -22.41
C GLU A 228 3.19 -6.98 -22.55
N HIS A 229 2.65 -8.18 -22.81
CA HIS A 229 1.22 -8.41 -22.87
C HIS A 229 0.54 -8.03 -21.56
N ILE A 230 1.01 -8.58 -20.43
CA ILE A 230 0.45 -8.32 -19.10
C ILE A 230 0.52 -6.83 -18.77
N ALA A 231 1.65 -6.16 -19.05
CA ALA A 231 1.80 -4.74 -18.79
C ALA A 231 0.80 -3.88 -19.58
N ARG A 232 0.60 -4.21 -20.86
CA ARG A 232 -0.32 -3.49 -21.76
C ARG A 232 -1.79 -3.71 -21.39
N VAL A 233 -2.22 -4.96 -21.26
CA VAL A 233 -3.62 -5.32 -20.97
C VAL A 233 -4.00 -4.89 -19.56
N GLY A 234 -3.12 -5.12 -18.59
CA GLY A 234 -3.32 -4.70 -17.21
C GLY A 234 -3.21 -3.19 -16.96
N ALA A 235 -2.89 -2.38 -17.99
CA ALA A 235 -2.65 -0.94 -17.89
C ALA A 235 -1.71 -0.59 -16.73
N GLU A 236 -0.58 -1.30 -16.63
CA GLU A 236 0.26 -1.30 -15.45
C GLU A 236 1.19 -0.09 -15.38
N PHE A 237 0.63 1.03 -14.91
CA PHE A 237 1.33 2.28 -14.63
C PHE A 237 1.15 2.73 -13.17
N GLY A 238 2.17 3.39 -12.61
CA GLY A 238 2.11 3.98 -11.27
C GLY A 238 1.12 5.14 -11.24
N ALA A 239 0.09 5.08 -10.38
CA ALA A 239 -0.96 6.10 -10.32
C ALA A 239 -0.42 7.50 -9.97
N THR A 240 0.61 7.57 -9.11
CA THR A 240 1.20 8.84 -8.68
C THR A 240 2.34 9.30 -9.58
N THR A 241 3.17 8.37 -10.07
CA THR A 241 4.44 8.68 -10.76
C THR A 241 4.34 8.56 -12.28
N GLY A 242 3.30 7.90 -12.81
CA GLY A 242 3.16 7.58 -14.23
C GLY A 242 4.17 6.54 -14.75
N ARG A 243 5.05 6.00 -13.89
CA ARG A 243 6.09 5.04 -14.32
C ARG A 243 5.48 3.69 -14.69
N PRO A 244 5.96 3.02 -15.75
CA PRO A 244 5.54 1.65 -16.05
C PRO A 244 5.91 0.74 -14.88
N ARG A 245 5.04 -0.22 -14.55
CA ARG A 245 5.34 -1.26 -13.56
C ARG A 245 6.04 -2.42 -14.25
N ARG A 246 6.98 -3.02 -13.53
CA ARG A 246 7.54 -4.31 -13.87
C ARG A 246 6.44 -5.36 -13.67
N CYS A 247 6.33 -6.32 -14.57
CA CYS A 247 5.29 -7.35 -14.54
C CYS A 247 5.95 -8.73 -14.48
N GLY A 248 5.28 -9.68 -13.83
CA GLY A 248 5.79 -11.02 -13.62
C GLY A 248 4.68 -12.02 -13.36
N TRP A 249 5.03 -13.31 -13.41
CA TRP A 249 4.07 -14.37 -13.10
C TRP A 249 3.63 -14.36 -11.63
N PHE A 250 2.51 -15.02 -11.34
CA PHE A 250 2.03 -15.16 -9.97
C PHE A 250 3.07 -15.85 -9.09
N ASP A 251 3.26 -15.35 -7.87
CA ASP A 251 4.27 -15.86 -6.94
C ASP A 251 3.61 -16.43 -5.69
N ALA A 252 3.42 -17.75 -5.69
CA ALA A 252 2.79 -18.44 -4.57
C ALA A 252 3.73 -18.54 -3.35
N VAL A 253 5.05 -18.48 -3.56
CA VAL A 253 6.03 -18.50 -2.46
C VAL A 253 5.91 -17.21 -1.64
N ALA A 254 5.88 -16.08 -2.35
CA ALA A 254 5.64 -14.77 -1.76
C ALA A 254 4.27 -14.72 -1.07
N LEU A 255 3.20 -15.16 -1.76
CA LEU A 255 1.85 -15.18 -1.19
C LEU A 255 1.77 -15.96 0.13
N ARG A 256 2.31 -17.18 0.18
CA ARG A 256 2.32 -17.98 1.42
C ARG A 256 2.98 -17.25 2.58
N ARG A 257 4.06 -16.49 2.31
CA ARG A 257 4.69 -15.65 3.35
C ARG A 257 3.77 -14.51 3.79
N SER A 258 3.08 -13.84 2.86
CA SER A 258 2.10 -12.79 3.19
C SER A 258 0.96 -13.31 4.05
N ILE A 259 0.47 -14.52 3.77
CA ILE A 259 -0.57 -15.20 4.55
C ILE A 259 -0.12 -15.40 5.99
N VAL A 260 1.10 -15.90 6.20
CA VAL A 260 1.66 -16.05 7.55
C VAL A 260 1.80 -14.71 8.26
N ASN A 261 2.37 -13.70 7.59
CA ASN A 261 2.65 -12.40 8.21
C ASN A 261 1.39 -11.64 8.63
N SER A 262 0.27 -11.88 7.93
CA SER A 262 -0.99 -11.16 8.17
C SER A 262 -2.12 -12.03 8.68
N SER A 263 -1.91 -13.34 8.89
CA SER A 263 -2.99 -14.28 9.25
C SER A 263 -4.21 -14.18 8.32
N VAL A 264 -3.95 -14.14 7.00
CA VAL A 264 -5.00 -13.97 5.98
C VAL A 264 -6.07 -15.05 6.10
N SER A 265 -7.33 -14.63 6.13
CA SER A 265 -8.50 -15.50 6.27
C SER A 265 -9.00 -16.02 4.91
N GLY A 266 -8.92 -15.18 3.88
CA GLY A 266 -9.26 -15.52 2.50
C GLY A 266 -8.76 -14.46 1.52
N LEU A 267 -8.85 -14.75 0.23
CA LEU A 267 -8.25 -13.96 -0.84
C LEU A 267 -9.29 -13.26 -1.70
N CYS A 268 -8.92 -12.08 -2.17
CA CYS A 268 -9.54 -11.43 -3.31
C CYS A 268 -8.55 -11.48 -4.49
N VAL A 269 -8.82 -12.32 -5.50
CA VAL A 269 -8.02 -12.37 -6.72
C VAL A 269 -8.55 -11.35 -7.71
N THR A 270 -7.69 -10.45 -8.14
CA THR A 270 -8.04 -9.34 -9.03
C THR A 270 -7.34 -9.46 -10.38
N LYS A 271 -7.92 -8.81 -11.39
CA LYS A 271 -7.34 -8.74 -12.73
C LYS A 271 -7.12 -10.11 -13.37
N LEU A 272 -8.06 -11.04 -13.18
CA LEU A 272 -8.03 -12.34 -13.85
C LEU A 272 -8.10 -12.18 -15.37
N ASP A 273 -8.87 -11.18 -15.82
CA ASP A 273 -9.08 -10.78 -17.22
C ASP A 273 -7.79 -10.41 -17.97
N VAL A 274 -6.73 -10.04 -17.24
CA VAL A 274 -5.43 -9.72 -17.86
C VAL A 274 -4.71 -10.95 -18.40
N LEU A 275 -5.10 -12.15 -17.96
CA LEU A 275 -4.54 -13.41 -18.45
C LEU A 275 -5.35 -14.01 -19.62
N ASP A 276 -6.46 -13.37 -20.02
CA ASP A 276 -7.25 -13.79 -21.17
C ASP A 276 -6.40 -13.77 -22.46
N GLY A 277 -6.54 -14.81 -23.29
CA GLY A 277 -5.84 -14.93 -24.58
C GLY A 277 -4.46 -15.58 -24.49
N LEU A 278 -3.94 -15.86 -23.29
CA LEU A 278 -2.69 -16.59 -23.12
C LEU A 278 -2.89 -18.08 -23.39
N GLU A 279 -1.95 -18.70 -24.10
CA GLU A 279 -1.95 -20.16 -24.33
C GLU A 279 -1.51 -20.94 -23.09
N THR A 280 -0.57 -20.36 -22.34
CA THR A 280 0.09 -20.97 -21.20
C THR A 280 0.30 -19.92 -20.12
N ILE A 281 0.09 -20.30 -18.85
CA ILE A 281 0.27 -19.45 -17.68
C ILE A 281 1.19 -20.17 -16.69
N ASN A 282 2.14 -19.45 -16.11
CA ASN A 282 3.03 -20.00 -15.09
C ASN A 282 2.66 -19.50 -13.68
N ILE A 283 2.81 -20.38 -12.69
CA ILE A 283 2.77 -20.04 -11.27
C ILE A 283 4.11 -20.39 -10.65
N CYS A 284 4.76 -19.45 -9.97
CA CYS A 284 5.95 -19.77 -9.19
C CYS A 284 5.54 -20.50 -7.91
N VAL A 285 5.97 -21.76 -7.80
CA VAL A 285 5.61 -22.67 -6.69
C VAL A 285 6.75 -22.87 -5.70
N GLY A 286 7.99 -22.57 -6.10
CA GLY A 286 9.18 -22.72 -5.28
C GLY A 286 10.29 -21.78 -5.71
N TYR A 287 11.31 -21.66 -4.87
CA TYR A 287 12.50 -20.85 -5.14
C TYR A 287 13.75 -21.72 -5.07
N GLN A 288 14.74 -21.37 -5.88
CA GLN A 288 16.08 -21.92 -5.84
C GLN A 288 17.12 -20.81 -5.68
N ILE A 289 18.22 -21.15 -5.02
CA ILE A 289 19.44 -20.34 -4.97
C ILE A 289 20.62 -21.30 -5.13
N ASP A 290 21.58 -20.97 -5.99
CA ASP A 290 22.72 -21.83 -6.33
C ASP A 290 22.28 -23.25 -6.78
N GLY A 291 21.18 -23.33 -7.53
CA GLY A 291 20.56 -24.60 -7.97
C GLY A 291 19.98 -25.46 -6.86
N LYS A 292 19.82 -24.94 -5.64
CA LYS A 292 19.24 -25.66 -4.49
C LYS A 292 17.90 -25.06 -4.10
N SER A 293 16.90 -25.91 -3.93
CA SER A 293 15.58 -25.51 -3.42
C SER A 293 15.70 -24.94 -2.01
N ILE A 294 15.00 -23.82 -1.77
CA ILE A 294 14.83 -23.23 -0.45
C ILE A 294 13.36 -23.33 -0.01
N PRO A 295 13.07 -23.38 1.31
CA PRO A 295 11.72 -23.66 1.82
C PRO A 295 10.74 -22.48 1.68
N GLY A 296 11.18 -21.32 1.21
CA GLY A 296 10.35 -20.13 1.07
C GLY A 296 11.19 -18.92 0.69
N VAL A 297 10.81 -17.73 1.17
CA VAL A 297 11.64 -16.52 0.98
C VAL A 297 13.04 -16.72 1.61
N PRO A 298 14.10 -16.14 1.00
CA PRO A 298 15.46 -16.26 1.52
C PRO A 298 15.58 -15.72 2.95
N VAL A 299 16.41 -16.39 3.77
CA VAL A 299 16.72 -15.92 5.13
C VAL A 299 17.54 -14.63 5.09
N LEU A 300 18.49 -14.55 4.16
CA LEU A 300 19.28 -13.34 3.91
C LEU A 300 18.59 -12.55 2.81
N ILE A 301 18.05 -11.38 3.17
CA ILE A 301 17.26 -10.56 2.25
C ILE A 301 18.07 -10.10 1.03
N ASP A 302 19.38 -9.90 1.19
CA ASP A 302 20.27 -9.50 0.09
C ASP A 302 20.33 -10.56 -1.03
N ARG A 303 20.07 -11.84 -0.69
CA ARG A 303 20.05 -12.93 -1.65
C ARG A 303 18.73 -13.05 -2.42
N PHE A 304 17.75 -12.19 -2.15
CA PHE A 304 16.47 -12.21 -2.89
C PHE A 304 16.68 -11.89 -4.37
N ALA A 305 17.73 -11.14 -4.72
CA ALA A 305 18.12 -10.90 -6.12
C ALA A 305 18.72 -12.12 -6.83
N GLU A 306 19.15 -13.15 -6.07
CA GLU A 306 19.73 -14.40 -6.58
C GLU A 306 18.68 -15.50 -6.74
N VAL A 307 17.42 -15.22 -6.39
CA VAL A 307 16.35 -16.22 -6.42
C VAL A 307 15.98 -16.55 -7.86
N GLU A 308 16.03 -17.85 -8.16
CA GLU A 308 15.49 -18.42 -9.39
C GLU A 308 14.11 -19.02 -9.09
N PRO A 309 13.04 -18.58 -9.77
CA PRO A 309 11.70 -19.13 -9.59
C PRO A 309 11.58 -20.52 -10.21
N VAL A 310 10.91 -21.43 -9.51
CA VAL A 310 10.47 -22.73 -10.03
C VAL A 310 9.00 -22.61 -10.40
N TYR A 311 8.70 -22.83 -11.68
CA TYR A 311 7.34 -22.68 -12.22
C TYR A 311 6.61 -24.00 -12.35
N GLU A 312 5.32 -23.95 -12.11
CA GLU A 312 4.34 -24.90 -12.61
C GLU A 312 3.62 -24.26 -13.81
N GLU A 313 3.54 -25.01 -14.90
CA GLU A 313 2.93 -24.58 -16.15
C GLU A 313 1.48 -25.08 -16.24
N LEU A 314 0.55 -24.17 -16.51
CA LEU A 314 -0.88 -24.44 -16.63
C LEU A 314 -1.38 -24.00 -18.02
N PRO A 315 -2.37 -24.69 -18.60
CA PRO A 315 -3.00 -24.23 -19.82
C PRO A 315 -3.74 -22.91 -19.55
N GLY A 316 -3.54 -21.92 -20.42
CA GLY A 316 -4.29 -20.66 -20.39
C GLY A 316 -5.68 -20.80 -21.02
N TRP A 317 -6.35 -19.68 -21.28
CA TRP A 317 -7.68 -19.65 -21.89
C TRP A 317 -7.82 -18.52 -22.90
N GLN A 318 -8.66 -18.72 -23.91
CA GLN A 318 -8.86 -17.77 -25.01
C GLN A 318 -10.14 -16.94 -24.88
N ALA A 319 -11.13 -17.44 -24.14
CA ALA A 319 -12.38 -16.73 -23.91
C ALA A 319 -12.17 -15.57 -22.94
N SER A 320 -12.93 -14.49 -23.09
CA SER A 320 -12.82 -13.38 -22.14
C SER A 320 -13.52 -13.71 -20.84
N THR A 321 -12.90 -13.33 -19.73
CA THR A 321 -13.50 -13.38 -18.39
C THR A 321 -14.14 -12.05 -17.98
N VAL A 322 -14.02 -11.00 -18.80
CA VAL A 322 -14.46 -9.64 -18.44
C VAL A 322 -15.95 -9.59 -18.10
N GLY A 323 -16.26 -9.11 -16.89
CA GLY A 323 -17.62 -8.89 -16.43
C GLY A 323 -18.42 -10.15 -16.07
N ILE A 324 -17.78 -11.31 -16.04
CA ILE A 324 -18.39 -12.52 -15.49
C ILE A 324 -18.65 -12.31 -13.98
N THR A 325 -19.87 -12.64 -13.54
CA THR A 325 -20.33 -12.48 -12.15
C THR A 325 -20.76 -13.79 -11.50
N ASP A 326 -20.88 -14.87 -12.27
CA ASP A 326 -21.08 -16.24 -11.78
C ASP A 326 -19.76 -17.03 -11.92
N HIS A 327 -19.41 -17.81 -10.90
CA HIS A 327 -18.19 -18.62 -10.92
C HIS A 327 -18.24 -19.70 -12.00
N ASP A 328 -19.41 -20.31 -12.24
CA ASP A 328 -19.54 -21.44 -13.16
C ASP A 328 -19.48 -21.02 -14.64
N ASP A 329 -19.65 -19.72 -14.92
CA ASP A 329 -19.49 -19.13 -16.25
C ASP A 329 -18.02 -18.91 -16.63
N LEU A 330 -17.08 -19.01 -15.68
CA LEU A 330 -15.65 -18.91 -15.97
C LEU A 330 -15.16 -20.09 -16.84
N PRO A 331 -14.23 -19.85 -17.79
CA PRO A 331 -13.57 -20.92 -18.53
C PRO A 331 -12.98 -21.97 -17.59
N ALA A 332 -13.03 -23.25 -17.98
CA ALA A 332 -12.52 -24.35 -17.15
C ALA A 332 -11.08 -24.11 -16.68
N ASN A 333 -10.17 -23.72 -17.60
CA ASN A 333 -8.78 -23.45 -17.26
C ASN A 333 -8.61 -22.24 -16.32
N ALA A 334 -9.52 -21.25 -16.38
CA ALA A 334 -9.51 -20.12 -15.44
C ALA A 334 -9.91 -20.56 -14.03
N ARG A 335 -10.90 -21.46 -13.92
CA ARG A 335 -11.28 -22.08 -12.65
C ARG A 335 -10.17 -22.98 -12.11
N ASP A 336 -9.51 -23.76 -12.96
CA ASP A 336 -8.37 -24.60 -12.57
C ASP A 336 -7.19 -23.75 -12.07
N TYR A 337 -6.93 -22.61 -12.73
CA TYR A 337 -5.92 -21.64 -12.28
C TYR A 337 -6.23 -21.07 -10.89
N LEU A 338 -7.48 -20.63 -10.66
CA LEU A 338 -7.92 -20.14 -9.34
C LEU A 338 -7.86 -21.23 -8.27
N GLY A 339 -8.33 -22.45 -8.59
CA GLY A 339 -8.25 -23.60 -7.70
C GLY A 339 -6.82 -23.94 -7.33
N ARG A 340 -5.88 -23.84 -8.29
CA ARG A 340 -4.46 -24.05 -8.02
C ARG A 340 -3.87 -22.98 -7.10
N ILE A 341 -4.30 -21.72 -7.22
CA ILE A 341 -3.94 -20.66 -6.28
C ILE A 341 -4.45 -21.00 -4.87
N GLU A 342 -5.71 -21.43 -4.71
CA GLU A 342 -6.27 -21.83 -3.40
C GLU A 342 -5.44 -22.96 -2.76
N GLU A 343 -5.12 -24.00 -3.53
CA GLU A 343 -4.31 -25.13 -3.06
C GLU A 343 -2.92 -24.69 -2.59
N LEU A 344 -2.25 -23.82 -3.36
CA LEU A 344 -0.91 -23.33 -3.06
C LEU A 344 -0.88 -22.33 -1.91
N ALA A 345 -1.97 -21.58 -1.72
CA ALA A 345 -2.13 -20.57 -0.68
C ALA A 345 -2.54 -21.20 0.66
N GLY A 346 -3.34 -22.27 0.63
CA GLY A 346 -3.90 -22.90 1.83
C GLY A 346 -5.02 -22.10 2.50
N VAL A 347 -5.58 -21.11 1.79
CA VAL A 347 -6.72 -20.27 2.21
C VAL A 347 -7.67 -20.11 1.01
N PRO A 348 -8.98 -19.91 1.24
CA PRO A 348 -9.94 -19.80 0.14
C PRO A 348 -9.78 -18.49 -0.64
N ILE A 349 -10.25 -18.51 -1.89
CA ILE A 349 -10.55 -17.31 -2.68
C ILE A 349 -12.02 -16.99 -2.49
N ASP A 350 -12.28 -15.93 -1.74
CA ASP A 350 -13.63 -15.51 -1.37
C ASP A 350 -14.20 -14.48 -2.35
N ILE A 351 -13.33 -13.75 -3.05
CA ILE A 351 -13.71 -12.74 -4.04
C ILE A 351 -12.84 -12.86 -5.30
N ILE A 352 -13.45 -12.74 -6.47
CA ILE A 352 -12.74 -12.70 -7.75
C ILE A 352 -13.20 -11.47 -8.52
N SER A 353 -12.29 -10.56 -8.87
CA SER A 353 -12.56 -9.45 -9.77
C SER A 353 -12.20 -9.84 -11.20
N THR A 354 -13.19 -9.66 -12.07
CA THR A 354 -13.17 -9.98 -13.50
C THR A 354 -13.12 -8.70 -14.35
N GLY A 355 -12.66 -7.59 -13.78
CA GLY A 355 -12.51 -6.34 -14.49
C GLY A 355 -12.49 -5.12 -13.56
N PRO A 356 -12.31 -3.91 -14.12
CA PRO A 356 -12.11 -2.69 -13.34
C PRO A 356 -13.40 -2.14 -12.70
N ASP A 357 -14.58 -2.48 -13.22
CA ASP A 357 -15.84 -1.96 -12.69
C ASP A 357 -16.26 -2.71 -11.42
N ARG A 358 -16.92 -1.99 -10.52
CA ARG A 358 -17.38 -2.52 -9.23
C ARG A 358 -18.26 -3.78 -9.35
N GLU A 359 -19.10 -3.83 -10.37
CA GLU A 359 -20.05 -4.92 -10.59
C GLU A 359 -19.37 -6.15 -11.23
N GLN A 360 -18.15 -6.01 -11.73
CA GLN A 360 -17.37 -7.10 -12.34
C GLN A 360 -16.62 -7.87 -11.26
N THR A 361 -17.37 -8.41 -10.31
CA THR A 361 -16.85 -9.11 -9.13
C THR A 361 -17.75 -10.27 -8.76
N ILE A 362 -17.16 -11.45 -8.63
CA ILE A 362 -17.78 -12.67 -8.11
C ILE A 362 -17.50 -12.71 -6.61
N ILE A 363 -18.55 -12.81 -5.79
CA ILE A 363 -18.44 -12.94 -4.33
C ILE A 363 -18.85 -14.37 -3.97
N ARG A 364 -17.89 -15.20 -3.57
CA ARG A 364 -18.11 -16.58 -3.11
C ARG A 364 -18.45 -16.62 -1.62
N GLN A 365 -17.75 -15.82 -0.82
CA GLN A 365 -18.02 -15.60 0.60
C GLN A 365 -17.86 -14.10 0.90
N HIS A 366 -18.84 -13.50 1.57
CA HIS A 366 -18.78 -12.09 1.91
C HIS A 366 -18.01 -11.88 3.23
N PRO A 367 -16.98 -11.01 3.31
CA PRO A 367 -16.16 -10.87 4.54
C PRO A 367 -16.87 -10.35 5.79
N PHE A 368 -18.10 -9.82 5.66
CA PHE A 368 -18.93 -9.36 6.78
C PHE A 368 -20.02 -10.35 7.18
N GLU A 369 -20.13 -11.50 6.50
CA GLU A 369 -21.16 -12.52 6.76
C GLU A 369 -20.62 -13.76 7.48
#